data_AF-A0A836QNG2-F1
#
_entry.id   AF-A0A836QNG2-F1
#
_cell.length_a   1.000
_cell.length_b   1.000
_cell.length_c   1.000
_cell.angle_alpha   90.00
_cell.angle_beta   90.00
_cell.angle_gamma   90.00
#
_symmetry.space_group_name_H-M   'P 1'
#
loop_
_entity.id
_entity.type
_entity.pdbx_description
1 polymer ?
#
loop_
_entity_poly.entity_id
_entity_poly.type
_entity_poly.pdbx_seq_one_letter_code
_entity_poly.pdbx_strand_id
1 'polypeptide(L)'
;GRQKILDMYVDKGYLRAEVSGKLFDAEEEGEVYLHYDVEEGEKVKVRKINILNSNALSAGKVRKQMGTKENRWWRKGEFKSDTYEEDKAKILALYRSEGYQQATIVRDSVYYDESRQNLFIDLEMDEGRQYRLGKMVWNGNELVGDAALQSRVAAKEGDVYKFSTPELAYLAKSAYYEMGYLDTEVLPVETIRGDSIDVEFQVFEGEPFRIRRIDIQGNVKTREKVLRREIELRPGSIYQQSALEESQRRLYMLGFFKDVQVRDQASAVEGDKSIDLVFQVEEQRTGAVSMGAGFSDRDKLVGTLGLQIPNLRGTGQNLDFNWEFGSRRKQFLIGFTEPWLLDTPTSLSVRIFTLNQRYFNNFRFKRNSVTIRLGRRLRWPAYSSLSVGYELRDNSYSDFQENSVQEGSASFSPRTTSTLDVSFRRDTRDFPQFPTRGTVFSYKPQFATSAVGGDVDFHRHEVVFNYYRPSWWKFVLAIETKTSVIDGFS
;
A
#
# COMPACT_ATOMS: atom_id res chain seq x y z
N GLY A 1 -8.54 31.45 36.62
CA GLY A 1 -8.40 30.00 36.45
C GLY A 1 -9.75 29.34 36.19
N ARG A 2 -10.60 29.27 37.22
CA ARG A 2 -11.93 28.62 37.19
C ARG A 2 -12.73 28.77 35.89
N GLN A 3 -13.03 30.00 35.44
CA GLN A 3 -13.84 30.21 34.24
C GLN A 3 -13.20 29.61 32.98
N LYS A 4 -11.88 29.79 32.79
CA LYS A 4 -11.15 29.19 31.66
C LYS A 4 -11.20 27.65 31.68
N ILE A 5 -11.19 27.04 32.86
CA ILE A 5 -11.33 25.58 33.00
C ILE A 5 -12.75 25.17 32.61
N LEU A 6 -13.77 25.88 33.09
CA LEU A 6 -15.16 25.65 32.71
C LEU A 6 -15.38 25.79 31.19
N ASP A 7 -14.86 26.86 30.58
CA ASP A 7 -14.96 27.10 29.14
C ASP A 7 -14.31 25.94 28.35
N MET A 8 -13.13 25.47 28.78
CA MET A 8 -12.47 24.30 28.17
C MET A 8 -13.32 23.02 28.28
N TYR A 9 -14.01 22.81 29.40
CA TYR A 9 -14.89 21.65 29.58
C TYR A 9 -16.17 21.78 28.74
N VAL A 10 -16.72 22.98 28.62
CA VAL A 10 -17.85 23.29 27.72
C VAL A 10 -17.48 22.98 26.27
N ASP A 11 -16.31 23.41 25.80
CA ASP A 11 -15.81 23.11 24.45
C ASP A 11 -15.64 21.60 24.20
N LYS A 12 -15.32 20.84 25.25
CA LYS A 12 -15.22 19.37 25.21
C LYS A 12 -16.57 18.65 25.35
N GLY A 13 -17.68 19.40 25.47
CA GLY A 13 -19.04 18.88 25.58
C GLY A 13 -19.52 18.59 27.01
N TYR A 14 -18.81 19.06 28.04
CA TYR A 14 -19.17 18.90 29.45
C TYR A 14 -19.86 20.17 29.99
N LEU A 15 -21.11 20.38 29.59
CA LEU A 15 -21.87 21.58 29.99
C LEU A 15 -22.24 21.66 31.47
N ARG A 16 -22.14 20.54 32.18
CA ARG A 16 -22.46 20.42 33.61
C ARG A 16 -21.19 20.28 34.44
N ALA A 17 -20.04 20.62 33.87
CA ALA A 17 -18.79 20.62 34.62
C ALA A 17 -18.85 21.66 35.75
N GLU A 18 -18.48 21.24 36.94
CA GLU A 18 -18.36 22.11 38.10
C GLU A 18 -16.88 22.15 38.50
N VAL A 19 -16.35 23.37 38.64
CA VAL A 19 -14.96 23.59 39.05
C VAL A 19 -15.00 24.36 40.36
N SER A 20 -14.42 23.78 41.41
CA SER A 20 -14.20 24.45 42.70
C SER A 20 -12.71 24.62 42.94
N GLY A 21 -12.31 25.78 43.47
CA GLY A 21 -10.90 26.10 43.72
C GLY A 21 -10.66 26.30 45.21
N LYS A 22 -9.60 25.71 45.74
CA LYS A 22 -9.15 25.88 47.13
C LYS A 22 -7.69 26.33 47.14
N LEU A 23 -7.39 27.29 48.01
CA LEU A 23 -6.03 27.73 48.28
C LEU A 23 -5.51 27.00 49.51
N PHE A 24 -4.27 26.56 49.45
CA PHE A 24 -3.53 25.99 50.56
C PHE A 24 -2.25 26.80 50.76
N ASP A 25 -1.84 26.96 52.01
CA ASP A 25 -0.60 27.67 52.34
C ASP A 25 0.61 26.86 51.81
N ALA A 26 1.57 27.54 51.21
CA ALA A 26 2.82 26.92 50.78
C ALA A 26 3.89 26.99 51.89
N GLU A 27 4.96 26.20 51.74
CA GLU A 27 6.06 26.16 52.71
C GLU A 27 6.89 27.45 52.73
N GLU A 28 6.89 28.22 51.62
CA GLU A 28 7.58 29.51 51.50
C GLU A 28 6.61 30.69 51.69
N GLU A 29 7.09 31.70 52.44
CA GLU A 29 6.31 32.89 52.77
C GLU A 29 6.07 33.75 51.52
N GLY A 30 4.80 33.89 51.12
CA GLY A 30 4.38 34.59 49.90
C GLY A 30 3.91 33.68 48.77
N GLU A 31 4.01 32.35 48.91
CA GLU A 31 3.48 31.38 47.96
C GLU A 31 2.19 30.72 48.47
N VAL A 32 1.31 30.33 47.54
CA VAL A 32 0.09 29.57 47.82
C VAL A 32 -0.10 28.47 46.79
N TYR A 33 -0.49 27.28 47.24
CA TYR A 33 -0.92 26.20 46.36
C TYR A 33 -2.39 26.39 45.97
N LEU A 34 -2.68 26.42 44.67
CA LEU A 34 -4.04 26.48 44.14
C LEU A 34 -4.44 25.10 43.60
N HIS A 35 -5.41 24.47 44.27
CA HIS A 35 -5.99 23.20 43.85
C HIS A 35 -7.36 23.42 43.24
N TYR A 36 -7.62 22.82 42.08
CA TYR A 36 -8.94 22.80 41.45
C TYR A 36 -9.52 21.40 41.52
N ASP A 37 -10.64 21.24 42.24
CA ASP A 37 -11.48 20.04 42.18
C ASP A 37 -12.48 20.22 41.04
N VAL A 38 -12.46 19.31 40.06
CA VAL A 38 -13.33 19.36 38.87
C VAL A 38 -14.24 18.14 38.84
N GLU A 39 -15.55 18.39 38.87
CA GLU A 39 -16.57 17.39 38.60
C GLU A 39 -17.04 17.55 37.16
N GLU A 40 -16.61 16.67 36.26
CA GLU A 40 -16.84 16.85 34.81
C GLU A 40 -18.32 16.68 34.41
N GLY A 41 -19.07 15.84 35.12
CA GLY A 41 -20.43 15.43 34.74
C GLY A 41 -20.48 14.56 33.47
N GLU A 42 -21.68 14.25 32.99
CA GLU A 42 -21.82 13.54 31.70
C GLU A 42 -21.66 14.50 30.52
N LYS A 43 -21.01 14.03 29.45
CA LYS A 43 -21.00 14.73 28.16
C LYS A 43 -22.40 14.81 27.57
N VAL A 44 -22.68 15.95 26.93
CA VAL A 44 -23.87 16.11 26.09
C VAL A 44 -23.86 15.14 24.92
N LYS A 45 -25.04 14.61 24.60
CA LYS A 45 -25.23 13.66 23.51
C LYS A 45 -26.05 14.30 22.41
N VAL A 46 -25.60 14.19 21.15
CA VAL A 46 -26.32 14.68 19.98
C VAL A 46 -27.59 13.85 19.82
N ARG A 47 -28.76 14.44 20.14
CA ARG A 47 -30.03 13.73 20.09
C ARG A 47 -30.59 13.67 18.67
N LYS A 48 -30.49 14.77 17.93
CA LYS A 48 -31.02 14.89 16.57
C LYS A 48 -30.23 15.92 15.76
N ILE A 49 -30.03 15.62 14.48
CA ILE A 49 -29.48 16.54 13.49
C ILE A 49 -30.56 16.80 12.45
N ASN A 50 -31.06 18.03 12.36
CA ASN A 50 -32.01 18.45 11.35
C ASN A 50 -31.27 19.16 10.21
N ILE A 51 -31.52 18.70 8.98
CA ILE A 51 -31.08 19.40 7.77
C ILE A 51 -32.33 20.02 7.16
N LEU A 52 -32.40 21.34 7.17
CA LEU A 52 -33.50 22.14 6.66
C LEU A 52 -33.20 22.52 5.20
N ASN A 53 -34.26 22.66 4.39
CA ASN A 53 -34.18 23.02 2.97
C ASN A 53 -33.30 22.08 2.11
N SER A 54 -33.27 20.79 2.47
CA SER A 54 -32.54 19.73 1.76
C SER A 54 -33.48 18.98 0.80
N ASN A 55 -33.75 19.57 -0.37
CA ASN A 55 -34.70 19.02 -1.35
C ASN A 55 -34.01 18.18 -2.43
N ALA A 56 -32.83 18.61 -2.88
CA ALA A 56 -32.03 17.95 -3.89
C ALA A 56 -31.33 16.70 -3.35
N LEU A 57 -30.78 16.78 -2.14
CA LEU A 57 -30.21 15.63 -1.44
C LEU A 57 -31.07 15.28 -0.23
N SER A 58 -31.25 13.98 0.05
CA SER A 58 -31.97 13.59 1.26
C SER A 58 -31.16 13.92 2.51
N ALA A 59 -31.83 14.45 3.55
CA ALA A 59 -31.20 14.74 4.84
C ALA A 59 -30.44 13.55 5.44
N GLY A 60 -30.89 12.31 5.16
CA GLY A 60 -30.18 11.09 5.54
C GLY A 60 -28.82 10.93 4.85
N LYS A 61 -28.72 11.25 3.55
CA LYS A 61 -27.47 11.20 2.79
C LYS A 61 -26.47 12.24 3.32
N VAL A 62 -26.94 13.45 3.59
CA VAL A 62 -26.13 14.53 4.18
C VAL A 62 -25.59 14.13 5.56
N ARG A 63 -26.46 13.66 6.48
CA ARG A 63 -26.05 13.19 7.81
C ARG A 63 -25.07 12.01 7.79
N LYS A 64 -25.10 11.20 6.73
CA LYS A 64 -24.18 10.06 6.60
C LYS A 64 -22.73 10.54 6.40
N GLN A 65 -22.54 11.66 5.71
CA GLN A 65 -21.23 12.23 5.40
C GLN A 65 -20.55 12.89 6.60
N MET A 66 -21.32 13.36 7.59
CA MET A 66 -20.80 13.97 8.82
C MET A 66 -20.07 12.95 9.71
N GLY A 67 -19.00 13.34 10.39
CA GLY A 67 -18.38 12.60 11.50
C GLY A 67 -19.21 12.66 12.77
N THR A 68 -19.90 13.78 13.00
CA THR A 68 -20.87 13.98 14.08
C THR A 68 -22.09 13.09 13.85
N LYS A 69 -22.48 12.32 14.86
CA LYS A 69 -23.57 11.32 14.75
C LYS A 69 -24.55 11.47 15.90
N GLU A 70 -25.82 11.25 15.57
CA GLU A 70 -26.88 11.10 16.55
C GLU A 70 -26.61 9.90 17.46
N ASN A 71 -26.95 10.05 18.74
CA ASN A 71 -26.87 9.02 19.76
C ASN A 71 -27.86 7.87 19.46
N ARG A 72 -27.36 6.63 19.52
CA ARG A 72 -28.11 5.37 19.36
C ARG A 72 -27.57 4.31 20.32
N TRP A 73 -28.29 3.20 20.53
CA TRP A 73 -27.88 2.17 21.49
C TRP A 73 -26.48 1.57 21.23
N TRP A 74 -25.98 1.64 19.99
CA TRP A 74 -24.64 1.18 19.60
C TRP A 74 -23.62 2.31 19.38
N ARG A 75 -23.99 3.58 19.59
CA ARG A 75 -23.15 4.75 19.30
C ARG A 75 -23.47 5.92 20.23
N LYS A 76 -22.49 6.36 21.01
CA LYS A 76 -22.64 7.38 22.07
C LYS A 76 -23.10 8.77 21.59
N GLY A 77 -22.82 9.14 20.33
CA GLY A 77 -23.24 10.41 19.74
C GLY A 77 -22.64 11.63 20.44
N GLU A 78 -21.32 11.66 20.62
CA GLU A 78 -20.61 12.80 21.25
C GLU A 78 -20.50 13.97 20.27
N PHE A 79 -20.65 15.20 20.77
CA PHE A 79 -20.40 16.42 20.01
C PHE A 79 -18.98 16.92 20.24
N LYS A 80 -18.30 17.33 19.16
CA LYS A 80 -17.00 17.99 19.19
C LYS A 80 -17.03 19.14 18.20
N SER A 81 -16.67 20.34 18.65
CA SER A 81 -16.71 21.55 17.81
C SER A 81 -15.86 21.41 16.54
N ASP A 82 -14.60 20.98 16.68
CA ASP A 82 -13.68 20.79 15.55
C ASP A 82 -14.24 19.82 14.50
N THR A 83 -14.82 18.71 14.95
CA THR A 83 -15.43 17.72 14.05
C THR A 83 -16.65 18.30 13.34
N TYR A 84 -17.44 19.15 14.01
CA TYR A 84 -18.61 19.78 13.41
C TYR A 84 -18.24 20.79 12.32
N GLU A 85 -17.18 21.58 12.53
CA GLU A 85 -16.66 22.49 11.49
C GLU A 85 -16.13 21.72 10.27
N GLU A 86 -15.40 20.62 10.48
CA GLU A 86 -15.04 19.73 9.38
C GLU A 86 -16.27 19.16 8.66
N ASP A 87 -17.34 18.87 9.40
CA ASP A 87 -18.58 18.31 8.85
C ASP A 87 -19.29 19.30 7.94
N LYS A 88 -19.32 20.59 8.26
CA LYS A 88 -19.84 21.64 7.37
C LYS A 88 -19.10 21.61 6.03
N ALA A 89 -17.77 21.54 6.05
CA ALA A 89 -16.97 21.43 4.83
C ALA A 89 -17.27 20.14 4.05
N LYS A 90 -17.42 18.99 4.74
CA LYS A 90 -17.78 17.70 4.11
C LYS A 90 -19.18 17.71 3.49
N ILE A 91 -20.14 18.42 4.09
CA ILE A 91 -21.49 18.59 3.54
C ILE A 91 -21.42 19.40 2.24
N LEU A 92 -20.75 20.55 2.26
CA LEU A 92 -20.59 21.37 1.05
C LEU A 92 -19.84 20.60 -0.06
N ALA A 93 -18.80 19.85 0.29
CA ALA A 93 -18.09 18.98 -0.64
C ALA A 93 -19.00 17.91 -1.26
N LEU A 94 -19.91 17.31 -0.47
CA LEU A 94 -20.90 16.35 -0.99
C LEU A 94 -21.82 17.02 -2.03
N TYR A 95 -22.37 18.20 -1.72
CA TYR A 95 -23.22 18.93 -2.67
C TYR A 95 -22.48 19.28 -3.96
N ARG A 96 -21.24 19.79 -3.86
CA ARG A 96 -20.37 20.07 -5.03
C ARG A 96 -20.11 18.81 -5.85
N SER A 97 -19.85 17.68 -5.20
CA SER A 97 -19.64 16.39 -5.88
C SER A 97 -20.88 15.83 -6.60
N GLU A 98 -22.06 16.42 -6.36
CA GLU A 98 -23.33 16.07 -7.01
C GLU A 98 -23.82 17.18 -7.97
N GLY A 99 -22.97 18.19 -8.27
CA GLY A 99 -23.26 19.25 -9.25
C GLY A 99 -23.80 20.56 -8.70
N TYR A 100 -23.86 20.71 -7.37
CA TYR A 100 -24.41 21.90 -6.71
C TYR A 100 -23.28 22.85 -6.27
N GLN A 101 -22.71 23.58 -7.22
CA GLN A 101 -21.53 24.43 -6.96
C GLN A 101 -21.82 25.65 -6.07
N GLN A 102 -23.06 26.13 -6.12
CA GLN A 102 -23.53 27.28 -5.35
C GLN A 102 -24.06 26.89 -3.96
N ALA A 103 -24.00 25.61 -3.60
CA ALA A 103 -24.51 25.16 -2.31
C ALA A 103 -23.80 25.86 -1.15
N THR A 104 -24.57 26.38 -0.21
CA THR A 104 -24.07 27.05 0.98
C THR A 104 -24.90 26.68 2.21
N ILE A 105 -24.30 26.85 3.39
CA ILE A 105 -25.00 26.74 4.67
C ILE A 105 -25.41 28.17 5.03
N VAL A 106 -26.71 28.45 4.94
CA VAL A 106 -27.28 29.78 5.21
C VAL A 106 -27.24 30.08 6.70
N ARG A 107 -27.53 29.06 7.52
CA ARG A 107 -27.56 29.17 8.97
C ARG A 107 -27.27 27.83 9.61
N ASP A 108 -26.51 27.86 10.69
CA ASP A 108 -26.35 26.73 11.59
C ASP A 108 -26.72 27.14 13.03
N SER A 109 -27.23 26.18 13.81
CA SER A 109 -27.60 26.41 15.19
C SER A 109 -27.38 25.15 16.02
N VAL A 110 -26.63 25.29 17.11
CA VAL A 110 -26.41 24.24 18.10
C VAL A 110 -27.05 24.68 19.40
N TYR A 111 -28.01 23.89 19.91
CA TYR A 111 -28.76 24.23 21.11
C TYR A 111 -29.02 23.00 21.97
N TYR A 112 -29.40 23.23 23.23
CA TYR A 112 -29.56 22.19 24.24
C TYR A 112 -30.99 22.14 24.75
N ASP A 113 -31.38 20.98 25.27
CA ASP A 113 -32.60 20.87 26.07
C ASP A 113 -32.42 21.50 27.48
N GLU A 114 -33.53 21.66 28.19
CA GLU A 114 -33.53 22.19 29.56
C GLU A 114 -32.65 21.37 30.51
N SER A 115 -32.53 20.06 30.27
CA SER A 115 -31.69 19.17 31.08
C SER A 115 -30.19 19.33 30.84
N ARG A 116 -29.80 20.04 29.76
CA ARG A 116 -28.42 20.17 29.25
C ARG A 116 -27.73 18.81 29.07
N GLN A 117 -28.49 17.77 28.76
CA GLN A 117 -27.96 16.45 28.42
C GLN A 117 -28.09 16.13 26.93
N ASN A 118 -29.08 16.73 26.27
CA ASN A 118 -29.34 16.51 24.85
C ASN A 118 -28.96 17.76 24.04
N LEU A 119 -28.16 17.55 23.01
CA LEU A 119 -27.78 18.57 22.03
C LEU A 119 -28.53 18.34 20.72
N PHE A 120 -29.01 19.42 20.12
CA PHE A 120 -29.68 19.46 18.83
C PHE A 120 -28.88 20.34 17.86
N ILE A 121 -28.83 19.93 16.60
CA ILE A 121 -28.14 20.64 15.53
C ILE A 121 -29.14 20.90 14.42
N ASP A 122 -29.31 22.16 14.05
CA ASP A 122 -30.07 22.57 12.88
C ASP A 122 -29.12 23.19 11.86
N LEU A 123 -29.16 22.67 10.63
CA LEU A 123 -28.39 23.15 9.49
C LEU A 123 -29.36 23.53 8.38
N GLU A 124 -29.39 24.80 8.02
CA GLU A 124 -30.21 25.34 6.94
C GLU A 124 -29.37 25.51 5.67
N MET A 125 -29.76 24.80 4.62
CA MET A 125 -29.06 24.77 3.34
C MET A 125 -29.70 25.71 2.32
N ASP A 126 -28.87 26.32 1.49
CA ASP A 126 -29.27 26.76 0.15
C ASP A 126 -28.52 25.88 -0.84
N GLU A 127 -29.23 25.00 -1.53
CA GLU A 127 -28.63 24.00 -2.42
C GLU A 127 -28.19 24.61 -3.76
N GLY A 128 -28.76 25.75 -4.15
CA GLY A 128 -28.53 26.34 -5.47
C GLY A 128 -29.01 25.46 -6.63
N ARG A 129 -28.55 25.76 -7.86
CA ARG A 129 -28.89 24.99 -9.07
C ARG A 129 -27.91 23.85 -9.29
N GLN A 130 -28.42 22.75 -9.84
CA GLN A 130 -27.58 21.66 -10.33
C GLN A 130 -27.08 22.03 -11.73
N TYR A 131 -25.76 21.99 -11.92
CA TYR A 131 -25.13 22.22 -13.21
C TYR A 131 -24.70 20.90 -13.86
N ARG A 132 -24.76 20.87 -15.18
CA ARG A 132 -24.19 19.81 -16.02
C ARG A 132 -22.95 20.33 -16.75
N LEU A 133 -22.02 19.43 -17.04
CA LEU A 133 -20.87 19.75 -17.85
C LEU A 133 -21.33 19.96 -19.29
N GLY A 134 -21.06 21.15 -19.83
CA GLY A 134 -21.34 21.51 -21.21
C GLY A 134 -20.21 21.09 -22.15
N LYS A 135 -20.00 21.89 -23.19
CA LYS A 135 -18.94 21.66 -24.16
C LYS A 135 -17.58 21.98 -23.53
N MET A 136 -16.63 21.07 -23.71
CA MET A 136 -15.21 21.32 -23.40
C MET A 136 -14.47 21.70 -24.67
N VAL A 137 -13.73 22.79 -24.62
CA VAL A 137 -12.88 23.27 -25.72
C VAL A 137 -11.45 23.38 -25.22
N TRP A 138 -10.49 22.92 -26.01
CA TRP A 138 -9.07 22.94 -25.70
C TRP A 138 -8.39 23.92 -26.65
N ASN A 139 -7.58 24.84 -26.11
CA ASN A 139 -6.82 25.82 -26.86
C ASN A 139 -5.37 25.84 -26.36
N GLY A 140 -4.40 25.95 -27.27
CA GLY A 140 -2.97 26.03 -26.93
C GLY A 140 -2.27 24.69 -26.69
N ASN A 141 -2.96 23.56 -26.93
CA ASN A 141 -2.40 22.21 -26.84
C ASN A 141 -1.89 21.72 -28.20
N GLU A 142 -0.62 21.96 -28.53
CA GLU A 142 -0.01 21.51 -29.78
C GLU A 142 0.66 20.13 -29.65
N LEU A 143 1.21 19.81 -28.48
CA LEU A 143 1.91 18.55 -28.20
C LEU A 143 0.95 17.40 -27.92
N VAL A 144 -0.15 17.69 -27.22
CA VAL A 144 -1.15 16.68 -26.82
C VAL A 144 -2.48 16.99 -27.47
N GLY A 145 -2.93 16.10 -28.36
CA GLY A 145 -4.22 16.27 -29.04
C GLY A 145 -5.42 16.18 -28.09
N ASP A 146 -6.51 16.87 -28.44
CA ASP A 146 -7.74 16.99 -27.66
C ASP A 146 -8.27 15.65 -27.15
N ALA A 147 -8.23 14.61 -28.00
CA ALA A 147 -8.71 13.27 -27.64
C ALA A 147 -7.93 12.67 -26.47
N ALA A 148 -6.62 12.91 -26.38
CA ALA A 148 -5.79 12.43 -25.29
C ALA A 148 -6.10 13.20 -23.99
N LEU A 149 -6.26 14.53 -24.05
CA LEU A 149 -6.67 15.35 -22.90
C LEU A 149 -8.06 14.95 -22.39
N GLN A 150 -9.02 14.80 -23.32
CA GLN A 150 -10.38 14.35 -23.02
C GLN A 150 -10.40 12.97 -22.34
N SER A 151 -9.54 12.05 -22.78
CA SER A 151 -9.44 10.72 -22.17
C SER A 151 -8.92 10.74 -20.73
N ARG A 152 -8.06 11.71 -20.39
CA ARG A 152 -7.46 11.86 -19.05
C ARG A 152 -8.42 12.45 -18.04
N VAL A 153 -9.22 13.41 -18.46
CA VAL A 153 -10.21 14.09 -17.62
C VAL A 153 -11.39 13.18 -17.26
N ALA A 154 -11.68 12.16 -18.08
CA ALA A 154 -12.70 11.14 -17.84
C ALA A 154 -14.12 11.68 -17.55
N ALA A 155 -14.43 12.88 -18.06
CA ALA A 155 -15.75 13.50 -18.01
C ALA A 155 -16.29 13.71 -19.44
N LYS A 156 -17.62 13.69 -19.60
CA LYS A 156 -18.29 13.89 -20.89
C LYS A 156 -19.33 15.00 -20.81
N GLU A 157 -19.61 15.62 -21.95
CA GLU A 157 -20.72 16.56 -22.08
C GLU A 157 -22.04 15.89 -21.67
N GLY A 158 -22.82 16.60 -20.86
CA GLY A 158 -24.07 16.12 -20.28
C GLY A 158 -23.92 15.42 -18.93
N ASP A 159 -22.70 15.06 -18.51
CA ASP A 159 -22.46 14.54 -17.16
C ASP A 159 -22.80 15.59 -16.10
N VAL A 160 -23.23 15.14 -14.91
CA VAL A 160 -23.37 16.04 -13.76
C VAL A 160 -22.01 16.67 -13.46
N TYR A 161 -21.98 17.98 -13.17
CA TYR A 161 -20.74 18.72 -12.94
C TYR A 161 -20.12 18.43 -11.56
N LYS A 162 -19.58 17.22 -11.41
CA LYS A 162 -19.07 16.68 -10.13
C LYS A 162 -17.68 17.19 -9.76
N PHE A 163 -16.85 17.40 -10.77
CA PHE A 163 -15.49 17.89 -10.61
C PHE A 163 -15.48 19.39 -10.83
N SER A 164 -14.73 20.10 -10.00
CA SER A 164 -14.53 21.53 -10.24
C SER A 164 -13.63 21.75 -11.45
N THR A 165 -13.74 22.91 -12.10
CA THR A 165 -12.89 23.23 -13.27
C THR A 165 -11.40 23.16 -12.96
N PRO A 166 -10.89 23.60 -11.78
CA PRO A 166 -9.49 23.42 -11.45
C PRO A 166 -9.09 21.95 -11.32
N GLU A 167 -9.99 21.08 -10.85
CA GLU A 167 -9.72 19.64 -10.80
C GLU A 167 -9.62 19.04 -12.21
N LEU A 168 -10.52 19.41 -13.13
CA LEU A 168 -10.45 18.98 -14.52
C LEU A 168 -9.17 19.47 -15.20
N ALA A 169 -8.78 20.72 -14.94
CA ALA A 169 -7.53 21.30 -15.45
C ALA A 169 -6.29 20.56 -14.91
N TYR A 170 -6.28 20.21 -13.63
CA TYR A 170 -5.21 19.41 -13.02
C TYR A 170 -5.10 18.00 -13.64
N LEU A 171 -6.25 17.34 -13.89
CA LEU A 171 -6.27 16.04 -14.58
C LEU A 171 -5.72 16.14 -16.00
N ALA A 172 -6.05 17.21 -16.74
CA ALA A 172 -5.48 17.47 -18.06
C ALA A 172 -3.96 17.72 -17.99
N LYS A 173 -3.51 18.55 -17.03
CA LYS A 173 -2.09 18.84 -16.78
C LYS A 173 -1.27 17.56 -16.57
N SER A 174 -1.84 16.54 -15.92
CA SER A 174 -1.15 15.26 -15.70
C SER A 174 -0.72 14.53 -16.99
N ALA A 175 -1.35 14.82 -18.14
CA ALA A 175 -0.96 14.26 -19.43
C ALA A 175 0.45 14.70 -19.87
N TYR A 176 0.86 15.89 -19.45
CA TYR A 176 2.11 16.56 -19.81
C TYR A 176 3.28 16.15 -18.93
N TYR A 177 3.01 15.75 -17.68
CA TYR A 177 4.03 15.30 -16.72
C TYR A 177 4.79 14.06 -17.19
N GLU A 178 4.13 13.18 -17.95
CA GLU A 178 4.78 11.99 -18.52
C GLU A 178 5.82 12.36 -19.59
N MET A 179 5.64 13.51 -20.25
CA MET A 179 6.54 14.04 -21.27
C MET A 179 7.58 15.01 -20.68
N GLY A 180 7.52 15.27 -19.36
CA GLY A 180 8.45 16.14 -18.65
C GLY A 180 8.07 17.61 -18.54
N TYR A 181 6.87 18.00 -18.97
CA TYR A 181 6.44 19.41 -19.00
C TYR A 181 5.75 19.81 -17.69
N LEU A 182 6.56 20.08 -16.66
CA LEU A 182 6.10 20.32 -15.29
C LEU A 182 5.51 21.73 -15.07
N ASP A 183 5.98 22.69 -15.87
CA ASP A 183 5.52 24.07 -15.91
C ASP A 183 4.25 24.26 -16.75
N THR A 184 3.68 23.18 -17.30
CA THR A 184 2.42 23.27 -18.05
C THR A 184 1.35 23.94 -17.20
N GLU A 185 0.71 24.98 -17.70
CA GLU A 185 -0.46 25.57 -17.07
C GLU A 185 -1.70 25.27 -17.88
N VAL A 186 -2.78 24.89 -17.19
CA VAL A 186 -4.10 24.69 -17.79
C VAL A 186 -5.05 25.61 -17.05
N LEU A 187 -5.45 26.69 -17.70
CA LEU A 187 -6.34 27.69 -17.13
C LEU A 187 -7.77 27.44 -17.64
N PRO A 188 -8.70 27.02 -16.78
CA PRO A 188 -10.08 26.86 -17.18
C PRO A 188 -10.83 28.19 -17.14
N VAL A 189 -11.58 28.47 -18.20
CA VAL A 189 -12.53 29.60 -18.30
C VAL A 189 -13.93 29.02 -18.37
N GLU A 190 -14.74 29.29 -17.35
CA GLU A 190 -16.13 28.83 -17.26
C GLU A 190 -17.08 29.82 -17.93
N THR A 191 -18.00 29.29 -18.74
CA THR A 191 -19.14 30.05 -19.26
C THR A 191 -20.44 29.34 -18.87
N ILE A 192 -21.25 30.00 -18.04
CA ILE A 192 -22.55 29.46 -17.63
C ILE A 192 -23.56 29.67 -18.75
N ARG A 193 -24.11 28.58 -19.26
CA ARG A 193 -25.16 28.55 -20.26
C ARG A 193 -26.40 27.83 -19.72
N GLY A 194 -27.26 28.57 -19.03
CA GLY A 194 -28.48 28.02 -18.44
C GLY A 194 -28.17 27.08 -17.27
N ASP A 195 -28.42 25.79 -17.46
CA ASP A 195 -28.13 24.68 -16.53
C ASP A 195 -26.83 23.92 -16.88
N SER A 196 -26.09 24.39 -17.88
CA SER A 196 -24.83 23.80 -18.32
C SER A 196 -23.66 24.76 -18.13
N ILE A 197 -22.49 24.24 -17.79
CA ILE A 197 -21.23 25.00 -17.68
C ILE A 197 -20.33 24.55 -18.83
N ASP A 198 -20.17 25.41 -19.84
CA ASP A 198 -19.18 25.22 -20.88
C ASP A 198 -17.79 25.59 -20.31
N VAL A 199 -16.77 24.79 -20.61
CA VAL A 199 -15.41 24.97 -20.07
C VAL A 199 -14.43 25.08 -21.21
N GLU A 200 -13.74 26.21 -21.30
CA GLU A 200 -12.63 26.41 -22.20
C GLU A 200 -11.32 26.26 -21.42
N PHE A 201 -10.45 25.34 -21.85
CA PHE A 201 -9.14 25.16 -21.27
C PHE A 201 -8.09 25.85 -22.13
N GLN A 202 -7.44 26.87 -21.57
CA GLN A 202 -6.27 27.50 -22.16
C GLN A 202 -5.02 26.79 -21.63
N VAL A 203 -4.31 26.12 -22.53
CA VAL A 203 -3.13 25.33 -22.21
C VAL A 203 -1.89 26.12 -22.61
N PHE A 204 -0.95 26.23 -21.67
CA PHE A 204 0.40 26.76 -21.88
C PHE A 204 1.38 25.62 -21.61
N GLU A 205 1.87 24.98 -22.68
CA GLU A 205 2.60 23.71 -22.56
C GLU A 205 4.00 23.86 -21.95
N GLY A 206 4.68 24.99 -22.18
CA GLY A 206 6.02 25.23 -21.63
C GLY A 206 7.10 24.36 -22.28
N GLU A 207 8.11 23.97 -21.51
CA GLU A 207 9.28 23.22 -21.99
C GLU A 207 9.56 21.99 -21.11
N PRO A 208 10.12 20.90 -21.68
CA PRO A 208 10.38 19.69 -20.92
C PRO A 208 11.54 19.88 -19.95
N PHE A 209 11.32 19.51 -18.69
CA PHE A 209 12.33 19.53 -17.65
C PHE A 209 13.31 18.38 -17.82
N ARG A 210 14.60 18.67 -17.67
CA ARG A 210 15.67 17.69 -17.61
C ARG A 210 16.13 17.49 -16.18
N ILE A 211 16.43 16.25 -15.84
CA ILE A 211 16.92 15.91 -14.51
C ILE A 211 18.37 16.34 -14.41
N ARG A 212 18.69 17.27 -13.51
CA ARG A 212 20.04 17.76 -13.31
C ARG A 212 20.82 16.85 -12.35
N ARG A 213 20.24 16.57 -11.18
CA ARG A 213 20.84 15.65 -10.20
C ARG A 213 19.80 14.76 -9.54
N ILE A 214 20.27 13.61 -9.05
CA ILE A 214 19.47 12.68 -8.25
C ILE A 214 20.25 12.37 -6.97
N ASP A 215 19.73 12.88 -5.85
CA ASP A 215 20.28 12.70 -4.52
C ASP A 215 19.43 11.71 -3.73
N ILE A 216 20.09 10.96 -2.84
CA ILE A 216 19.47 9.97 -1.98
C ILE A 216 19.86 10.30 -0.54
N GLN A 217 18.88 10.42 0.35
CA GLN A 217 19.08 10.84 1.73
C GLN A 217 18.34 9.90 2.70
N GLY A 218 18.91 9.70 3.88
CA GLY A 218 18.34 8.88 4.95
C GLY A 218 18.74 7.39 4.93
N ASN A 219 19.55 6.97 3.95
CA ASN A 219 20.14 5.62 3.88
C ASN A 219 21.37 5.48 4.80
N VAL A 220 21.16 5.34 6.10
CA VAL A 220 22.24 5.27 7.10
C VAL A 220 22.99 3.94 7.06
N LYS A 221 22.28 2.80 6.94
CA LYS A 221 22.88 1.46 6.90
C LYS A 221 22.97 0.90 5.50
N THR A 222 21.97 1.18 4.68
CA THR A 222 21.89 0.68 3.30
C THR A 222 22.81 1.49 2.42
N ARG A 223 23.65 0.80 1.65
CA ARG A 223 24.56 1.44 0.72
C ARG A 223 23.76 2.14 -0.37
N GLU A 224 24.15 3.36 -0.69
CA GLU A 224 23.49 4.18 -1.73
C GLU A 224 23.31 3.41 -3.05
N LYS A 225 24.30 2.61 -3.45
CA LYS A 225 24.22 1.80 -4.69
C LYS A 225 23.01 0.87 -4.75
N VAL A 226 22.52 0.40 -3.61
CA VAL A 226 21.34 -0.47 -3.51
C VAL A 226 20.06 0.28 -3.88
N LEU A 227 19.99 1.57 -3.54
CA LEU A 227 18.88 2.43 -3.88
C LEU A 227 19.02 2.94 -5.31
N ARG A 228 20.22 3.43 -5.68
CA ARG A 228 20.51 4.03 -6.98
C ARG A 228 20.19 3.09 -8.16
N ARG A 229 20.43 1.78 -8.02
CA ARG A 229 20.12 0.78 -9.06
C ARG A 229 18.62 0.52 -9.25
N GLU A 230 17.79 0.89 -8.28
CA GLU A 230 16.33 0.74 -8.37
C GLU A 230 15.67 2.00 -8.95
N ILE A 231 16.41 3.12 -9.05
CA ILE A 231 15.98 4.37 -9.69
C ILE A 231 16.16 4.26 -11.21
N GLU A 232 15.08 4.45 -11.95
CA GLU A 232 15.06 4.34 -13.42
C GLU A 232 15.51 5.63 -14.12
N LEU A 233 15.22 6.77 -13.48
CA LEU A 233 15.61 8.09 -13.94
C LEU A 233 17.12 8.30 -13.91
N ARG A 234 17.64 9.12 -14.83
CA ARG A 234 19.07 9.43 -14.92
C ARG A 234 19.30 10.93 -15.05
N PRO A 235 20.38 11.47 -14.47
CA PRO A 235 20.83 12.82 -14.79
C PRO A 235 20.99 13.00 -16.31
N GLY A 236 20.50 14.12 -16.84
CA GLY A 236 20.46 14.47 -18.25
C GLY A 236 19.22 13.97 -19.02
N SER A 237 18.44 13.02 -18.48
CA SER A 237 17.21 12.57 -19.15
C SER A 237 16.06 13.55 -18.90
N ILE A 238 15.06 13.52 -19.80
CA ILE A 238 13.79 14.20 -19.59
C ILE A 238 13.09 13.58 -18.38
N TYR A 239 12.43 14.42 -17.58
CA TYR A 239 11.61 13.97 -16.46
C TYR A 239 10.44 13.11 -16.97
N GLN A 240 10.18 12.00 -16.28
CA GLN A 240 9.02 11.15 -16.56
C GLN A 240 8.37 10.77 -15.23
N GLN A 241 7.09 11.15 -15.08
CA GLN A 241 6.32 10.86 -13.89
C GLN A 241 6.24 9.36 -13.62
N SER A 242 5.93 8.54 -14.63
CA SER A 242 5.82 7.08 -14.47
C SER A 242 7.13 6.43 -13.99
N ALA A 243 8.28 6.90 -14.48
CA ALA A 243 9.58 6.40 -14.07
C ALA A 243 9.93 6.83 -12.64
N LEU A 244 9.51 8.02 -12.20
CA LEU A 244 9.64 8.45 -10.81
C LEU A 244 8.83 7.54 -9.88
N GLU A 245 7.54 7.35 -10.19
CA GLU A 245 6.62 6.53 -9.41
C GLU A 245 7.08 5.07 -9.35
N GLU A 246 7.55 4.51 -10.46
CA GLU A 246 8.09 3.15 -10.49
C GLU A 246 9.39 3.04 -9.69
N SER A 247 10.25 4.07 -9.71
CA SER A 247 11.47 4.13 -8.88
C SER A 247 11.09 4.12 -7.39
N GLN A 248 10.14 4.96 -6.99
CA GLN A 248 9.61 5.01 -5.63
C GLN A 248 9.01 3.65 -5.22
N ARG A 249 8.21 3.04 -6.10
CA ARG A 249 7.62 1.72 -5.88
C ARG A 249 8.69 0.65 -5.71
N ARG A 250 9.73 0.62 -6.55
CA ARG A 250 10.83 -0.35 -6.43
C ARG A 250 11.59 -0.20 -5.13
N LEU A 251 11.88 1.03 -4.71
CA LEU A 251 12.50 1.30 -3.40
C LEU A 251 11.62 0.81 -2.25
N TYR A 252 10.32 1.05 -2.31
CA TYR A 252 9.36 0.55 -1.32
C TYR A 252 9.31 -1.00 -1.30
N MET A 253 9.32 -1.63 -2.48
CA MET A 253 9.30 -3.09 -2.63
C MET A 253 10.56 -3.79 -2.11
N LEU A 254 11.68 -3.07 -1.88
CA LEU A 254 12.83 -3.64 -1.18
C LEU A 254 12.49 -4.05 0.26
N GLY A 255 11.49 -3.39 0.88
CA GLY A 255 11.11 -3.63 2.27
C GLY A 255 12.14 -3.13 3.29
N PHE A 256 13.08 -2.28 2.87
CA PHE A 256 14.13 -1.73 3.75
C PHE A 256 13.75 -0.40 4.40
N PHE A 257 12.71 0.26 3.87
CA PHE A 257 12.29 1.59 4.29
C PHE A 257 10.82 1.54 4.69
N LYS A 258 10.46 2.26 5.75
CA LYS A 258 9.04 2.42 6.14
C LYS A 258 8.37 3.57 5.39
N ASP A 259 9.17 4.52 4.93
CA ASP A 259 8.74 5.65 4.12
C ASP A 259 9.75 5.97 3.02
N VAL A 260 9.25 6.35 1.85
CA VAL A 260 10.03 6.75 0.66
C VAL A 260 9.31 7.94 0.06
N GLN A 261 9.88 9.13 0.23
CA GLN A 261 9.37 10.37 -0.33
C GLN A 261 10.32 10.87 -1.41
N VAL A 262 9.75 11.52 -2.43
CA VAL A 262 10.52 12.25 -3.43
C VAL A 262 10.22 13.73 -3.24
N ARG A 263 11.27 14.54 -3.09
CA ARG A 263 11.18 15.98 -3.21
C ARG A 263 11.79 16.41 -4.53
N ASP A 264 11.03 17.14 -5.30
CA ASP A 264 11.43 17.73 -6.56
C ASP A 264 11.69 19.22 -6.36
N GLN A 265 12.81 19.70 -6.92
CA GLN A 265 13.21 21.09 -6.84
C GLN A 265 13.59 21.57 -8.23
N ALA A 266 12.67 22.31 -8.86
CA ALA A 266 12.94 23.02 -10.10
C ALA A 266 14.03 24.08 -9.88
N SER A 267 14.85 24.32 -10.90
CA SER A 267 15.85 25.38 -10.86
C SER A 267 15.18 26.74 -10.67
N ALA A 268 15.72 27.57 -9.78
CA ALA A 268 15.25 28.94 -9.56
C ALA A 268 15.78 29.92 -10.61
N VAL A 269 16.68 29.48 -11.50
CA VAL A 269 17.22 30.30 -12.59
C VAL A 269 16.17 30.39 -13.69
N GLU A 270 15.79 31.62 -14.04
CA GLU A 270 14.82 31.87 -15.10
C GLU A 270 15.29 31.27 -16.43
N GLY A 271 14.41 30.51 -17.10
CA GLY A 271 14.72 29.78 -18.33
C GLY A 271 15.48 28.46 -18.14
N ASP A 272 15.98 28.13 -16.94
CA ASP A 272 16.62 26.84 -16.69
C ASP A 272 15.59 25.75 -16.36
N LYS A 273 15.25 24.93 -17.36
CA LYS A 273 14.33 23.79 -17.23
C LYS A 273 15.03 22.56 -16.66
N SER A 274 15.69 22.74 -15.52
CA SER A 274 16.38 21.69 -14.79
C SER A 274 15.63 21.35 -13.51
N ILE A 275 15.59 20.07 -13.15
CA ILE A 275 15.00 19.59 -11.90
C ILE A 275 15.98 18.72 -11.12
N ASP A 276 16.08 18.99 -9.82
CA ASP A 276 16.79 18.15 -8.87
C ASP A 276 15.78 17.24 -8.15
N LEU A 277 16.10 15.95 -8.06
CA LEU A 277 15.27 14.96 -7.38
C LEU A 277 15.98 14.46 -6.13
N VAL A 278 15.33 14.57 -4.98
CA VAL A 278 15.84 14.09 -3.70
C VAL A 278 14.95 12.96 -3.20
N PHE A 279 15.46 11.73 -3.26
CA PHE A 279 14.82 10.56 -2.67
C PHE A 279 15.14 10.51 -1.17
N GLN A 280 14.15 10.88 -0.35
CA GLN A 280 14.24 10.82 1.10
C GLN A 280 13.65 9.49 1.58
N VAL A 281 14.50 8.66 2.18
CA VAL A 281 14.10 7.35 2.70
C VAL A 281 14.22 7.30 4.21
N GLU A 282 13.31 6.59 4.86
CA GLU A 282 13.42 6.30 6.29
C GLU A 282 13.60 4.80 6.51
N GLU A 283 14.82 4.40 6.87
CA GLU A 283 15.17 2.99 7.10
C GLU A 283 14.39 2.36 8.25
N GLN A 284 14.01 1.11 8.06
CA GLN A 284 13.38 0.27 9.09
C GLN A 284 14.23 -0.96 9.42
N ARG A 285 13.88 -1.64 10.51
CA ARG A 285 14.54 -2.90 10.89
C ARG A 285 14.05 -4.02 9.98
N THR A 286 14.95 -4.57 9.16
CA THR A 286 14.62 -5.61 8.16
C THR A 286 14.88 -7.03 8.63
N GLY A 287 15.78 -7.20 9.62
CA GLY A 287 16.16 -8.50 10.13
C GLY A 287 15.06 -9.08 11.03
N ALA A 288 14.76 -10.36 10.82
CA ALA A 288 13.79 -11.09 11.62
C ALA A 288 14.45 -12.30 12.29
N VAL A 289 14.18 -12.49 13.57
CA VAL A 289 14.50 -13.70 14.31
C VAL A 289 13.18 -14.31 14.73
N SER A 290 12.97 -15.59 14.40
CA SER A 290 11.78 -16.34 14.78
C SER A 290 12.19 -17.53 15.62
N MET A 291 11.52 -17.72 16.76
CA MET A 291 11.66 -18.90 17.58
C MET A 291 10.28 -19.40 17.96
N GLY A 292 10.06 -20.71 17.87
CA GLY A 292 8.79 -21.32 18.25
C GLY A 292 9.01 -22.68 18.85
N ALA A 293 8.18 -23.06 19.81
CA ALA A 293 8.14 -24.39 20.39
C ALA A 293 6.70 -24.84 20.53
N GLY A 294 6.45 -26.14 20.38
CA GLY A 294 5.14 -26.74 20.51
C GLY A 294 5.25 -28.15 21.07
N PHE A 295 4.18 -28.61 21.69
CA PHE A 295 4.06 -29.99 22.14
C PHE A 295 2.77 -30.59 21.57
N SER A 296 2.85 -31.80 21.06
CA SER A 296 1.67 -32.58 20.68
C SER A 296 1.84 -34.04 21.06
N ASP A 297 0.72 -34.75 21.25
CA ASP A 297 0.77 -36.18 21.57
C ASP A 297 1.51 -36.99 20.50
N ARG A 298 1.35 -36.58 19.24
CA ARG A 298 1.89 -37.25 18.06
C ARG A 298 3.37 -36.94 17.81
N ASP A 299 3.75 -35.67 17.90
CA ASP A 299 5.07 -35.17 17.47
C ASP A 299 5.98 -34.82 18.67
N LYS A 300 5.46 -34.95 19.90
CA LYS A 300 6.11 -34.60 21.16
C LYS A 300 6.59 -33.15 21.10
N LEU A 301 7.77 -32.86 21.67
CA LEU A 301 8.38 -31.54 21.57
C LEU A 301 8.86 -31.28 20.13
N VAL A 302 8.38 -30.17 19.57
CA VAL A 302 8.85 -29.60 18.31
C VAL A 302 9.32 -28.18 18.55
N GLY A 303 10.31 -27.73 17.78
CA GLY A 303 10.79 -26.37 17.85
C GLY A 303 11.39 -25.88 16.54
N THR A 304 11.45 -24.56 16.41
CA THR A 304 11.95 -23.87 15.24
C THR A 304 12.81 -22.69 15.67
N LEU A 305 13.92 -22.51 14.96
CA LEU A 305 14.78 -21.34 15.02
C LEU A 305 14.93 -20.83 13.59
N GLY A 306 14.65 -19.54 13.38
CA GLY A 306 14.75 -18.90 12.08
C GLY A 306 15.45 -17.55 12.21
N LEU A 307 16.29 -17.24 11.24
CA LEU A 307 16.97 -15.97 11.10
C LEU A 307 16.89 -15.55 9.64
N GLN A 308 16.41 -14.34 9.40
CA GLN A 308 16.38 -13.73 8.07
C GLN A 308 17.03 -12.35 8.13
N ILE A 309 18.00 -12.12 7.25
CA ILE A 309 18.72 -10.85 7.12
C ILE A 309 18.64 -10.40 5.65
N PRO A 310 17.58 -9.68 5.23
CA PRO A 310 17.37 -9.27 3.83
C PRO A 310 18.34 -8.23 3.26
N ASN A 311 19.04 -7.49 4.13
CA ASN A 311 19.94 -6.41 3.76
C ASN A 311 21.27 -6.55 4.51
N LEU A 312 21.90 -7.71 4.38
CA LEU A 312 23.14 -8.05 5.07
C LEU A 312 24.21 -6.99 4.77
N ARG A 313 24.77 -6.35 5.81
CA ARG A 313 25.80 -5.29 5.67
C ARG A 313 25.40 -4.12 4.76
N GLY A 314 24.11 -3.89 4.57
CA GLY A 314 23.61 -2.80 3.73
C GLY A 314 23.76 -3.02 2.22
N THR A 315 24.06 -4.24 1.75
CA THR A 315 24.31 -4.54 0.33
C THR A 315 23.07 -5.01 -0.43
N GLY A 316 21.94 -5.19 0.27
CA GLY A 316 20.74 -5.85 -0.25
C GLY A 316 20.87 -7.37 -0.39
N GLN A 317 21.98 -7.97 0.08
CA GLN A 317 22.13 -9.42 0.13
C GLN A 317 21.22 -10.02 1.19
N ASN A 318 20.53 -11.10 0.85
CA ASN A 318 19.67 -11.83 1.78
C ASN A 318 20.39 -13.08 2.31
N LEU A 319 20.42 -13.23 3.64
CA LEU A 319 20.81 -14.47 4.30
C LEU A 319 19.58 -15.05 5.00
N ASP A 320 19.25 -16.29 4.68
CA ASP A 320 18.15 -17.05 5.28
C ASP A 320 18.67 -18.29 5.99
N PHE A 321 18.25 -18.47 7.24
CA PHE A 321 18.54 -19.64 8.06
C PHE A 321 17.25 -20.12 8.71
N ASN A 322 16.97 -21.42 8.64
CA ASN A 322 15.84 -22.03 9.31
C ASN A 322 16.23 -23.43 9.78
N TRP A 323 16.05 -23.69 11.07
CA TRP A 323 16.27 -24.99 11.69
C TRP A 323 15.02 -25.40 12.46
N GLU A 324 14.38 -26.46 12.01
CA GLU A 324 13.27 -27.13 12.67
C GLU A 324 13.80 -28.43 13.30
N PHE A 325 13.51 -28.64 14.58
CA PHE A 325 13.82 -29.86 15.29
C PHE A 325 12.56 -30.47 15.88
N GLY A 326 12.47 -31.79 15.82
CA GLY A 326 11.31 -32.54 16.29
C GLY A 326 11.53 -34.05 16.16
N SER A 327 10.63 -34.82 16.75
CA SER A 327 10.71 -36.29 16.72
C SER A 327 10.37 -36.88 15.35
N ARG A 328 9.43 -36.25 14.62
CA ARG A 328 8.97 -36.69 13.30
C ARG A 328 9.52 -35.89 12.14
N ARG A 329 9.86 -34.63 12.34
CA ARG A 329 10.34 -33.73 11.29
C ARG A 329 11.53 -32.95 11.82
N LYS A 330 12.60 -32.93 11.03
CA LYS A 330 13.79 -32.11 11.24
C LYS A 330 14.14 -31.48 9.91
N GLN A 331 14.29 -30.17 9.90
CA GLN A 331 14.59 -29.42 8.69
C GLN A 331 15.74 -28.46 8.97
N PHE A 332 16.69 -28.38 8.05
CA PHE A 332 17.75 -27.39 8.07
C PHE A 332 17.80 -26.72 6.71
N LEU A 333 17.77 -25.40 6.69
CA LEU A 333 17.87 -24.60 5.48
C LEU A 333 18.82 -23.45 5.76
N ILE A 334 19.81 -23.28 4.88
CA ILE A 334 20.58 -22.05 4.78
C ILE A 334 20.57 -21.60 3.32
N GLY A 335 20.32 -20.32 3.11
CA GLY A 335 20.32 -19.72 1.79
C GLY A 335 20.99 -18.35 1.79
N PHE A 336 21.62 -18.05 0.68
CA PHE A 336 22.23 -16.77 0.40
C PHE A 336 21.75 -16.28 -0.96
N THR A 337 21.41 -15.01 -1.07
CA THR A 337 21.02 -14.38 -2.33
C THR A 337 21.74 -13.06 -2.53
N GLU A 338 22.46 -12.95 -3.64
CA GLU A 338 22.98 -11.71 -4.21
C GLU A 338 22.00 -11.23 -5.29
N PRO A 339 21.17 -10.20 -5.06
CA PRO A 339 20.14 -9.79 -6.03
C PRO A 339 20.70 -9.10 -7.28
N TRP A 340 21.92 -8.54 -7.24
CA TRP A 340 22.55 -7.83 -8.36
C TRP A 340 24.00 -8.26 -8.55
N LEU A 341 24.18 -9.49 -9.00
CA LEU A 341 25.46 -10.09 -9.34
C LEU A 341 26.17 -9.23 -10.42
N LEU A 342 27.43 -8.87 -10.15
CA LEU A 342 28.25 -8.00 -11.01
C LEU A 342 27.59 -6.65 -11.32
N ASP A 343 26.80 -6.11 -10.38
CA ASP A 343 26.04 -4.86 -10.55
C ASP A 343 25.08 -4.86 -11.76
N THR A 344 24.68 -6.05 -12.22
CA THR A 344 23.64 -6.25 -13.25
C THR A 344 22.33 -6.66 -12.58
N PRO A 345 21.14 -6.50 -13.22
CA PRO A 345 19.85 -6.94 -12.68
C PRO A 345 19.69 -8.48 -12.74
N THR A 346 20.75 -9.18 -12.37
CA THR A 346 20.89 -10.64 -12.36
C THR A 346 21.10 -11.08 -10.92
N SER A 347 20.19 -11.87 -10.36
CA SER A 347 20.29 -12.42 -9.02
C SER A 347 20.99 -13.79 -9.03
N LEU A 348 21.85 -14.05 -8.06
CA LEU A 348 22.39 -15.38 -7.74
C LEU A 348 21.84 -15.82 -6.38
N SER A 349 21.21 -16.99 -6.34
CA SER A 349 20.77 -17.63 -5.10
C SER A 349 21.42 -18.98 -4.95
N VAL A 350 21.97 -19.25 -3.77
CA VAL A 350 22.49 -20.55 -3.37
C VAL A 350 21.73 -21.01 -2.13
N ARG A 351 21.24 -22.25 -2.14
CA ARG A 351 20.50 -22.82 -1.01
C ARG A 351 20.98 -24.23 -0.72
N ILE A 352 21.20 -24.52 0.56
CA ILE A 352 21.46 -25.85 1.09
C ILE A 352 20.28 -26.22 1.97
N PHE A 353 19.72 -27.40 1.75
CA PHE A 353 18.52 -27.86 2.43
C PHE A 353 18.65 -29.33 2.81
N THR A 354 18.31 -29.64 4.05
CA THR A 354 18.19 -31.00 4.56
C THR A 354 16.83 -31.16 5.22
N LEU A 355 16.15 -32.25 4.91
CA LEU A 355 14.89 -32.65 5.54
C LEU A 355 15.01 -34.10 5.96
N ASN A 356 14.62 -34.39 7.20
CA ASN A 356 14.42 -35.74 7.70
C ASN A 356 13.01 -35.81 8.28
N GLN A 357 12.18 -36.67 7.71
CA GLN A 357 10.77 -36.78 8.04
C GLN A 357 10.35 -38.24 8.19
N ARG A 358 9.57 -38.54 9.24
CA ARG A 358 8.84 -39.80 9.39
C ARG A 358 7.45 -39.63 8.80
N TYR A 359 7.18 -40.29 7.68
CA TYR A 359 5.90 -40.22 6.98
C TYR A 359 4.91 -41.20 7.61
N PHE A 360 3.92 -40.69 8.37
CA PHE A 360 2.81 -41.47 8.97
C PHE A 360 3.20 -42.79 9.66
N ASN A 361 4.44 -42.90 10.18
CA ASN A 361 5.04 -44.12 10.71
C ASN A 361 5.29 -45.24 9.67
N ASN A 362 5.04 -45.00 8.38
CA ASN A 362 5.27 -45.98 7.31
C ASN A 362 6.74 -46.09 6.94
N PHE A 363 7.41 -44.94 6.69
CA PHE A 363 8.83 -44.90 6.32
C PHE A 363 9.50 -43.59 6.76
N ARG A 364 10.83 -43.61 6.81
CA ARG A 364 11.68 -42.44 6.97
C ARG A 364 12.11 -41.92 5.61
N PHE A 365 11.94 -40.62 5.42
CA PHE A 365 12.33 -39.88 4.23
C PHE A 365 13.43 -38.89 4.60
N LYS A 366 14.59 -38.99 3.95
CA LYS A 366 15.65 -38.00 4.06
C LYS A 366 15.93 -37.40 2.70
N ARG A 367 15.99 -36.07 2.64
CA ARG A 367 16.39 -35.29 1.48
C ARG A 367 17.55 -34.39 1.84
N ASN A 368 18.60 -34.41 1.04
CA ASN A 368 19.62 -33.36 1.04
C ASN A 368 19.61 -32.72 -0.34
N SER A 369 19.64 -31.40 -0.43
CA SER A 369 19.66 -30.71 -1.73
C SER A 369 20.51 -29.46 -1.69
N VAL A 370 21.24 -29.25 -2.77
CA VAL A 370 21.91 -27.99 -3.07
C VAL A 370 21.25 -27.39 -4.32
N THR A 371 20.88 -26.13 -4.24
CA THR A 371 20.26 -25.40 -5.35
C THR A 371 21.07 -24.17 -5.66
N ILE A 372 21.41 -23.98 -6.92
CA ILE A 372 21.98 -22.74 -7.45
C ILE A 372 20.98 -22.19 -8.45
N ARG A 373 20.64 -20.90 -8.35
CA ARG A 373 19.70 -20.25 -9.26
C ARG A 373 20.23 -18.90 -9.71
N LEU A 374 20.21 -18.70 -11.02
CA LEU A 374 20.45 -17.41 -11.66
C LEU A 374 19.11 -16.85 -12.13
N GLY A 375 18.79 -15.63 -11.74
CA GLY A 375 17.57 -14.93 -12.14
C GLY A 375 17.91 -13.62 -12.80
N ARG A 376 17.12 -13.15 -13.77
CA ARG A 376 17.30 -11.85 -14.41
C ARG A 376 15.96 -11.15 -14.53
N ARG A 377 15.94 -9.86 -14.17
CA ARG A 377 14.77 -9.00 -14.42
C ARG A 377 14.71 -8.67 -15.92
N LEU A 378 13.55 -8.85 -16.52
CA LEU A 378 13.31 -8.54 -17.93
C LEU A 378 12.77 -7.11 -18.04
N ARG A 379 13.22 -6.38 -19.08
CA ARG A 379 12.64 -5.08 -19.42
C ARG A 379 11.28 -5.23 -20.10
N TRP A 380 11.14 -6.27 -20.91
CA TRP A 380 9.91 -6.60 -21.60
C TRP A 380 9.65 -8.11 -21.54
N PRO A 381 8.43 -8.55 -21.21
CA PRO A 381 7.33 -7.75 -20.69
C PRO A 381 7.64 -7.16 -19.30
N ALA A 382 7.13 -5.97 -19.01
CA ALA A 382 7.38 -5.29 -17.73
C ALA A 382 6.97 -6.16 -16.53
N TYR A 383 7.64 -5.94 -15.39
CA TYR A 383 7.46 -6.66 -14.13
C TYR A 383 7.77 -8.17 -14.19
N SER A 384 8.50 -8.60 -15.21
CA SER A 384 8.80 -10.01 -15.42
C SER A 384 10.24 -10.34 -15.03
N SER A 385 10.43 -11.56 -14.54
CA SER A 385 11.74 -12.14 -14.30
C SER A 385 11.80 -13.55 -14.88
N LEU A 386 12.98 -13.90 -15.37
CA LEU A 386 13.30 -15.25 -15.82
C LEU A 386 14.41 -15.78 -14.92
N SER A 387 14.28 -17.00 -14.43
CA SER A 387 15.36 -17.65 -13.70
C SER A 387 15.58 -19.08 -14.15
N VAL A 388 16.83 -19.50 -14.09
CA VAL A 388 17.28 -20.85 -14.36
C VAL A 388 17.94 -21.36 -13.10
N GLY A 389 17.45 -22.49 -12.59
CA GLY A 389 17.95 -23.16 -11.41
C GLY A 389 18.47 -24.55 -11.73
N TYR A 390 19.52 -24.94 -11.02
CA TYR A 390 20.00 -26.31 -10.96
C TYR A 390 19.90 -26.79 -9.51
N GLU A 391 19.19 -27.90 -9.30
CA GLU A 391 19.03 -28.56 -8.01
C GLU A 391 19.62 -29.97 -8.11
N LEU A 392 20.65 -30.23 -7.31
CA LEU A 392 21.14 -31.57 -7.05
C LEU A 392 20.57 -32.02 -5.71
N ARG A 393 19.79 -33.10 -5.71
CA ARG A 393 19.19 -33.64 -4.49
C ARG A 393 19.39 -35.15 -4.37
N ASP A 394 19.68 -35.59 -3.17
CA ASP A 394 19.72 -36.99 -2.77
C ASP A 394 18.48 -37.30 -1.94
N ASN A 395 17.72 -38.32 -2.34
CA ASN A 395 16.56 -38.81 -1.61
C ASN A 395 16.80 -40.26 -1.18
N SER A 396 16.75 -40.50 0.13
CA SER A 396 16.84 -41.85 0.69
C SER A 396 15.58 -42.18 1.47
N TYR A 397 15.13 -43.42 1.32
CA TYR A 397 13.98 -43.97 2.02
C TYR A 397 14.44 -45.14 2.89
N SER A 398 14.05 -45.16 4.15
CA SER A 398 14.42 -46.23 5.08
C SER A 398 13.27 -46.57 6.03
N ASP A 399 13.44 -47.62 6.83
CA ASP A 399 12.53 -48.00 7.92
C ASP A 399 11.07 -48.17 7.45
N PHE A 400 10.88 -48.90 6.34
CA PHE A 400 9.56 -49.25 5.83
C PHE A 400 8.86 -50.23 6.79
N GLN A 401 7.55 -50.05 7.04
CA GLN A 401 6.75 -51.06 7.74
C GLN A 401 6.44 -52.25 6.84
N GLU A 402 6.30 -53.45 7.42
CA GLU A 402 6.07 -54.73 6.73
C GLU A 402 4.89 -54.69 5.73
N ASN A 403 3.83 -53.93 6.00
CA ASN A 403 2.66 -53.81 5.13
C ASN A 403 2.74 -52.67 4.09
N SER A 404 3.87 -51.96 4.00
CA SER A 404 4.01 -50.77 3.13
C SER A 404 4.77 -51.01 1.82
N VAL A 405 5.21 -52.24 1.59
CA VAL A 405 6.01 -52.64 0.43
C VAL A 405 5.29 -53.80 -0.25
N GLN A 406 4.97 -53.68 -1.56
CA GLN A 406 4.59 -54.87 -2.34
C GLN A 406 5.77 -55.84 -2.33
N GLU A 407 5.53 -57.11 -2.02
CA GLU A 407 6.53 -58.20 -2.07
C GLU A 407 7.45 -58.02 -3.30
N GLY A 408 8.75 -57.83 -3.07
CA GLY A 408 9.77 -57.70 -4.12
C GLY A 408 10.46 -56.33 -4.27
N SER A 409 10.09 -55.29 -3.53
CA SER A 409 10.67 -53.93 -3.66
C SER A 409 11.48 -53.46 -2.44
N ALA A 410 12.32 -54.33 -1.89
CA ALA A 410 13.01 -54.13 -0.61
C ALA A 410 14.25 -53.20 -0.63
N SER A 411 14.45 -52.37 -1.66
CA SER A 411 15.47 -51.31 -1.60
C SER A 411 15.17 -50.21 -2.61
N PHE A 412 14.49 -49.14 -2.18
CA PHE A 412 14.65 -47.86 -2.85
C PHE A 412 16.06 -47.36 -2.51
N SER A 413 17.03 -47.77 -3.33
CA SER A 413 18.39 -47.24 -3.25
C SER A 413 18.34 -45.71 -3.28
N PRO A 414 19.24 -45.01 -2.56
CA PRO A 414 19.32 -43.55 -2.61
C PRO A 414 19.29 -43.09 -4.06
N ARG A 415 18.34 -42.22 -4.39
CA ARG A 415 18.21 -41.70 -5.74
C ARG A 415 18.72 -40.27 -5.77
N THR A 416 19.80 -40.08 -6.50
CA THR A 416 20.27 -38.76 -6.86
C THR A 416 19.37 -38.23 -7.96
N THR A 417 18.78 -37.05 -7.76
CA THR A 417 18.02 -36.37 -8.80
C THR A 417 18.73 -35.06 -9.12
N SER A 418 19.15 -34.93 -10.37
CA SER A 418 19.66 -33.68 -10.92
C SER A 418 18.55 -33.01 -11.71
N THR A 419 18.23 -31.78 -11.34
CA THR A 419 17.06 -31.08 -11.87
C THR A 419 17.42 -29.71 -12.41
N LEU A 420 17.01 -29.44 -13.64
CA LEU A 420 17.00 -28.10 -14.22
C LEU A 420 15.59 -27.50 -14.09
N ASP A 421 15.46 -26.33 -13.49
CA ASP A 421 14.21 -25.57 -13.43
C ASP A 421 14.33 -24.24 -14.17
N VAL A 422 13.33 -23.94 -15.00
CA VAL A 422 13.16 -22.59 -15.57
C VAL A 422 11.94 -21.98 -14.91
N SER A 423 12.02 -20.73 -14.51
CA SER A 423 10.91 -20.02 -13.88
C SER A 423 10.73 -18.67 -14.53
N PHE A 424 9.60 -18.50 -15.20
CA PHE A 424 9.10 -17.20 -15.63
C PHE A 424 8.10 -16.71 -14.57
N ARG A 425 8.29 -15.49 -14.07
CA ARG A 425 7.38 -14.86 -13.10
C ARG A 425 7.09 -13.43 -13.53
N ARG A 426 5.83 -13.01 -13.45
CA ARG A 426 5.39 -11.63 -13.62
C ARG A 426 4.57 -11.19 -12.40
N ASP A 427 4.97 -10.11 -11.74
CA ASP A 427 4.35 -9.63 -10.49
C ASP A 427 3.98 -8.15 -10.61
N THR A 428 2.70 -7.87 -10.86
CA THR A 428 2.15 -6.51 -11.05
C THR A 428 1.40 -6.00 -9.83
N ARG A 429 1.61 -6.61 -8.64
CA ARG A 429 0.97 -6.18 -7.42
C ARG A 429 1.39 -4.77 -7.03
N ASP A 430 0.45 -4.03 -6.44
CA ASP A 430 0.69 -2.70 -5.88
C ASP A 430 1.53 -2.77 -4.59
N PHE A 431 1.16 -3.66 -3.67
CA PHE A 431 1.87 -3.86 -2.40
C PHE A 431 2.38 -5.29 -2.27
N PRO A 432 3.62 -5.50 -1.76
CA PRO A 432 4.13 -6.85 -1.50
C PRO A 432 3.33 -7.60 -0.42
N GLN A 433 2.88 -6.88 0.60
CA GLN A 433 2.04 -7.37 1.70
C GLN A 433 0.65 -6.75 1.57
N PHE A 434 -0.41 -7.54 1.76
CA PHE A 434 -1.80 -7.11 1.61
C PHE A 434 -2.10 -6.42 0.27
N PRO A 435 -1.83 -7.09 -0.88
CA PRO A 435 -2.07 -6.51 -2.20
C PRO A 435 -3.55 -6.17 -2.40
N THR A 436 -3.84 -5.02 -3.00
CA THR A 436 -5.22 -4.59 -3.28
C THR A 436 -5.57 -4.71 -4.76
N ARG A 437 -4.57 -4.65 -5.64
CA ARG A 437 -4.71 -4.77 -7.09
C ARG A 437 -3.50 -5.46 -7.72
N GLY A 438 -3.73 -6.05 -8.89
CA GLY A 438 -2.67 -6.60 -9.74
C GLY A 438 -2.70 -8.13 -9.80
N THR A 439 -1.67 -8.70 -10.42
CA THR A 439 -1.59 -10.14 -10.70
C THR A 439 -0.21 -10.69 -10.38
N VAL A 440 -0.16 -11.95 -9.97
CA VAL A 440 1.05 -12.76 -9.95
C VAL A 440 0.84 -13.92 -10.89
N PHE A 441 1.66 -14.02 -11.92
CA PHE A 441 1.71 -15.19 -12.78
C PHE A 441 3.10 -15.82 -12.67
N SER A 442 3.17 -17.13 -12.49
CA SER A 442 4.41 -17.88 -12.49
C SER A 442 4.24 -19.20 -13.21
N TYR A 443 5.16 -19.49 -14.12
CA TYR A 443 5.28 -20.79 -14.77
C TYR A 443 6.66 -21.38 -14.47
N LYS A 444 6.67 -22.61 -13.95
CA LYS A 444 7.86 -23.36 -13.53
C LYS A 444 7.87 -24.76 -14.14
N PRO A 445 8.40 -24.91 -15.37
CA PRO A 445 8.84 -26.20 -15.86
C PRO A 445 10.11 -26.64 -15.14
N GLN A 446 10.11 -27.90 -14.73
CA GLN A 446 11.18 -28.58 -14.02
C GLN A 446 11.46 -29.89 -14.75
N PHE A 447 12.72 -30.13 -15.10
CA PHE A 447 13.14 -31.34 -15.78
C PHE A 447 14.23 -32.00 -14.93
N ALA A 448 13.92 -33.18 -14.39
CA ALA A 448 14.94 -34.06 -13.86
C ALA A 448 15.31 -35.04 -14.95
N THR A 449 16.61 -35.18 -15.21
CA THR A 449 17.05 -36.20 -16.16
C THR A 449 18.34 -36.87 -15.76
N SER A 450 18.42 -38.16 -16.05
CA SER A 450 19.64 -38.96 -15.93
C SER A 450 20.77 -38.46 -16.83
N ALA A 451 20.46 -37.79 -17.94
CA ALA A 451 21.43 -37.18 -18.84
C ALA A 451 22.31 -36.09 -18.17
N VAL A 452 21.87 -35.51 -17.05
CA VAL A 452 22.64 -34.53 -16.27
C VAL A 452 23.09 -35.08 -14.91
N GLY A 453 23.21 -36.42 -14.80
CA GLY A 453 23.78 -37.10 -13.64
C GLY A 453 22.76 -37.36 -12.52
N GLY A 454 21.73 -38.16 -12.78
CA GLY A 454 20.75 -38.59 -11.79
C GLY A 454 20.10 -39.94 -12.14
N ASP A 455 19.34 -40.48 -11.20
CA ASP A 455 18.71 -41.81 -11.28
C ASP A 455 17.20 -41.73 -11.60
N VAL A 456 16.70 -40.53 -11.91
CA VAL A 456 15.27 -40.26 -12.09
C VAL A 456 15.04 -39.29 -13.22
N ASP A 457 14.17 -39.70 -14.14
CA ASP A 457 13.71 -38.93 -15.28
C ASP A 457 12.23 -38.56 -15.08
N PHE A 458 11.95 -37.26 -14.95
CA PHE A 458 10.57 -36.74 -14.89
C PHE A 458 10.53 -35.27 -15.31
N HIS A 459 9.36 -34.84 -15.75
CA HIS A 459 9.08 -33.42 -15.95
C HIS A 459 7.90 -32.99 -15.07
N ARG A 460 8.00 -31.78 -14.54
CA ARG A 460 6.97 -31.17 -13.71
C ARG A 460 6.70 -29.75 -14.19
N HIS A 461 5.43 -29.43 -14.36
CA HIS A 461 4.98 -28.09 -14.77
C HIS A 461 4.11 -27.51 -13.66
N GLU A 462 4.56 -26.42 -13.06
CA GLU A 462 3.79 -25.68 -12.05
C GLU A 462 3.36 -24.33 -12.60
N VAL A 463 2.06 -24.04 -12.54
CA VAL A 463 1.46 -22.74 -12.87
C VAL A 463 0.84 -22.17 -11.60
N VAL A 464 1.21 -20.94 -11.27
CA VAL A 464 0.59 -20.15 -10.21
C VAL A 464 -0.01 -18.90 -10.82
N PHE A 465 -1.26 -18.62 -10.50
CA PHE A 465 -1.97 -17.41 -10.90
C PHE A 465 -2.72 -16.83 -9.70
N ASN A 466 -2.32 -15.63 -9.29
CA ASN A 466 -3.03 -14.85 -8.29
C ASN A 466 -3.56 -13.57 -8.92
N TYR A 467 -4.79 -13.20 -8.58
CA TYR A 467 -5.46 -12.00 -9.08
C TYR A 467 -6.09 -11.26 -7.91
N TYR A 468 -5.77 -9.97 -7.81
CA TYR A 468 -6.26 -9.07 -6.77
C TYR A 468 -6.98 -7.89 -7.44
N ARG A 469 -8.18 -7.56 -6.96
CA ARG A 469 -8.93 -6.40 -7.43
C ARG A 469 -9.74 -5.78 -6.29
N PRO A 470 -9.75 -4.44 -6.15
CA PRO A 470 -10.65 -3.76 -5.23
C PRO A 470 -12.11 -4.09 -5.59
N SER A 471 -12.90 -4.45 -4.59
CA SER A 471 -14.31 -4.77 -4.71
C SER A 471 -15.16 -3.63 -4.15
N TRP A 472 -16.45 -3.87 -3.88
CA TRP A 472 -17.30 -2.86 -3.26
C TRP A 472 -16.72 -2.41 -1.92
N TRP A 473 -16.73 -1.11 -1.69
CA TRP A 473 -16.28 -0.48 -0.45
C TRP A 473 -14.77 -0.71 -0.16
N LYS A 474 -14.41 -1.21 1.03
CA LYS A 474 -13.02 -1.44 1.46
C LYS A 474 -12.56 -2.90 1.29
N PHE A 475 -13.31 -3.72 0.55
CA PHE A 475 -12.98 -5.13 0.33
C PHE A 475 -12.10 -5.33 -0.91
N VAL A 476 -11.28 -6.39 -0.90
CA VAL A 476 -10.47 -6.81 -2.04
C VAL A 476 -10.86 -8.25 -2.40
N LEU A 477 -11.17 -8.49 -3.67
CA LEU A 477 -11.32 -9.84 -4.21
C LEU A 477 -9.93 -10.41 -4.50
N ALA A 478 -9.63 -11.57 -3.92
CA ALA A 478 -8.41 -12.33 -4.17
C ALA A 478 -8.76 -13.71 -4.73
N ILE A 479 -8.20 -14.05 -5.89
CA ILE A 479 -8.28 -15.38 -6.49
C ILE A 479 -6.86 -15.92 -6.52
N GLU A 480 -6.64 -17.09 -5.92
CA GLU A 480 -5.34 -17.77 -5.91
C GLU A 480 -5.50 -19.16 -6.49
N THR A 481 -4.73 -19.46 -7.53
CA THR A 481 -4.80 -20.73 -8.25
C THR A 481 -3.39 -21.30 -8.38
N LYS A 482 -3.25 -22.59 -8.05
CA LYS A 482 -2.03 -23.35 -8.24
C LYS A 482 -2.35 -24.68 -8.92
N THR A 483 -1.76 -24.91 -10.07
CA THR A 483 -1.89 -26.16 -10.83
C THR A 483 -0.50 -26.75 -11.03
N SER A 484 -0.35 -28.05 -10.78
CA SER A 484 0.91 -28.76 -10.98
C SER A 484 0.65 -30.09 -11.65
N VAL A 485 1.35 -30.37 -12.75
CA VAL A 485 1.36 -31.67 -13.43
C VAL A 485 2.76 -32.24 -13.34
N ILE A 486 2.88 -33.52 -13.05
CA ILE A 486 4.16 -34.24 -13.02
C ILE A 486 3.98 -35.55 -13.77
N ASP A 487 4.93 -35.88 -14.63
CA ASP A 487 4.94 -37.15 -15.34
C ASP A 487 6.38 -37.64 -15.52
N GLY A 488 6.54 -38.96 -15.55
CA GLY A 488 7.82 -39.62 -15.79
C GLY A 488 8.08 -39.73 -17.29
N PHE A 489 9.34 -39.70 -17.69
CA PHE A 489 9.73 -40.13 -19.04
C PHE A 489 10.86 -41.15 -18.90
N SER A 490 10.94 -42.09 -19.84
CA SER A 490 11.96 -43.14 -19.86
C SER A 490 13.04 -42.85 -20.88
#